data_AF-A0A6B2DUP2-F1
#
_entry.id   AF-A0A6B2DUP2-F1
#
_cell.length_a   1.000
_cell.length_b   1.000
_cell.length_c   1.000
_cell.angle_alpha   90.00
_cell.angle_beta   90.00
_cell.angle_gamma   90.00
#
_symmetry.space_group_name_H-M   'P 1'
#
loop_
_entity.id
_entity.type
_entity.pdbx_description
1 polymer ?
#
loop_
_entity_poly.entity_id
_entity_poly.type
_entity_poly.pdbx_seq_one_letter_code
_entity_poly.pdbx_strand_id
1 'polypeptide(L)'
;ARARAGRVFDRTPSTEPAVQLANQVGMVFSRLDCRPRWRERLPGLALPALVVHGRHDPFFPLGNGEALAREIPGARLLVLKEAATTIPDAAADEVAAAMLAL
;
A
#
# COMPACT_ATOMS: atom_id res chain seq x y z
N ALA A 1 -7.80 -24.78 -2.94
CA ALA A 1 -7.95 -23.56 -3.77
C ALA A 1 -9.40 -23.28 -4.16
N ARG A 2 -10.06 -24.14 -4.96
CA ARG A 2 -11.44 -23.94 -5.46
C ARG A 2 -12.47 -23.60 -4.38
N ALA A 3 -12.50 -24.33 -3.26
CA ALA A 3 -13.44 -24.07 -2.17
C ALA A 3 -13.27 -22.68 -1.51
N ARG A 4 -12.03 -22.17 -1.43
CA ARG A 4 -11.75 -20.82 -0.91
C ARG A 4 -12.18 -19.75 -1.90
N ALA A 5 -11.89 -19.95 -3.19
CA ALA A 5 -12.32 -19.06 -4.26
C ALA A 5 -13.85 -18.98 -4.36
N GLY A 6 -14.55 -20.11 -4.22
CA GLY A 6 -16.02 -20.18 -4.15
C GLY A 6 -16.58 -19.34 -3.00
N ARG A 7 -16.08 -19.53 -1.77
CA ARG A 7 -16.52 -18.69 -0.63
C ARG A 7 -16.26 -17.19 -0.83
N VAL A 8 -15.17 -16.82 -1.50
CA VAL A 8 -14.90 -15.40 -1.81
C VAL A 8 -15.86 -14.88 -2.88
N PHE A 9 -16.21 -15.71 -3.87
CA PHE A 9 -17.23 -15.39 -4.88
C PHE A 9 -18.62 -15.20 -4.23
N ASP A 10 -19.03 -16.13 -3.37
CA ASP A 10 -20.36 -16.14 -2.74
C ASP A 10 -20.58 -14.95 -1.78
N ARG A 11 -19.53 -14.49 -1.07
CA ARG A 11 -19.62 -13.35 -0.14
C ARG A 11 -19.52 -11.98 -0.81
N THR A 12 -19.24 -11.94 -2.11
CA THR A 12 -19.02 -10.69 -2.84
C THR A 12 -20.36 -10.03 -3.15
N PRO A 13 -20.58 -8.75 -2.78
CA PRO A 13 -21.91 -8.12 -2.82
C PRO A 13 -22.50 -7.90 -4.22
N SER A 14 -21.73 -8.08 -5.29
CA SER A 14 -22.17 -7.91 -6.67
C SER A 14 -21.40 -8.81 -7.63
N THR A 15 -22.05 -9.28 -8.71
CA THR A 15 -21.40 -10.03 -9.78
C THR A 15 -20.72 -9.14 -10.84
N GLU A 16 -20.75 -7.82 -10.67
CA GLU A 16 -20.03 -6.90 -11.55
C GLU A 16 -18.52 -7.25 -11.62
N PRO A 17 -17.93 -7.28 -12.83
CA PRO A 17 -16.54 -7.71 -13.00
C PRO A 17 -15.53 -6.94 -12.15
N ALA A 18 -15.70 -5.63 -12.00
CA ALA A 18 -14.82 -4.80 -11.20
C ALA A 18 -14.86 -5.17 -9.70
N VAL A 19 -16.06 -5.43 -9.17
CA VAL A 19 -16.28 -5.82 -7.77
C VAL A 19 -15.77 -7.23 -7.51
N GLN A 20 -16.00 -8.17 -8.43
CA GLN A 20 -15.49 -9.55 -8.34
C GLN A 20 -13.97 -9.61 -8.45
N LEU A 21 -13.35 -8.83 -9.35
CA LEU A 21 -11.89 -8.73 -9.42
C LEU A 21 -11.34 -8.18 -8.10
N ALA A 22 -11.87 -7.06 -7.60
CA ALA A 22 -11.41 -6.46 -6.34
C ALA A 22 -11.51 -7.44 -5.15
N ASN A 23 -12.57 -8.23 -5.07
CA ASN A 23 -12.73 -9.24 -4.01
C ASN A 23 -11.81 -10.46 -4.18
N GLN A 24 -11.34 -10.73 -5.40
CA GLN A 24 -10.35 -11.75 -5.72
C GLN A 24 -8.95 -11.14 -5.79
N VAL A 25 -8.55 -10.40 -4.75
CA VAL A 25 -7.26 -9.68 -4.64
C VAL A 25 -6.06 -10.44 -5.24
N GLY A 26 -5.91 -11.74 -4.99
CA GLY A 26 -4.82 -12.54 -5.57
C GLY A 26 -4.82 -12.63 -7.10
N MET A 27 -6.00 -12.67 -7.74
CA MET A 27 -6.16 -12.62 -9.21
C MET A 27 -5.86 -11.24 -9.78
N VAL A 28 -6.10 -10.17 -8.99
CA VAL A 28 -5.72 -8.81 -9.37
C VAL A 28 -4.20 -8.70 -9.38
N PHE A 29 -3.56 -9.08 -8.27
CA PHE A 29 -2.10 -9.04 -8.16
C PHE A 29 -1.40 -9.93 -9.18
N SER A 30 -1.98 -11.06 -9.59
CA SER A 30 -1.40 -11.92 -10.64
C SER A 30 -1.39 -11.29 -12.03
N ARG A 31 -2.18 -10.23 -12.26
CA ARG A 31 -2.25 -9.53 -13.56
C ARG A 31 -1.46 -8.22 -13.59
N LEU A 32 -0.86 -7.80 -12.48
CA LEU A 32 -0.03 -6.59 -12.48
C LEU A 32 1.30 -6.88 -13.19
N ASP A 33 1.58 -6.14 -14.27
CA ASP A 33 2.92 -6.12 -14.84
C ASP A 33 3.77 -5.11 -14.07
N CYS A 34 4.62 -5.62 -13.17
CA CYS A 34 5.52 -4.82 -12.34
C CYS A 34 6.92 -4.65 -12.99
N ARG A 35 7.03 -4.82 -14.32
CA ARG A 35 8.30 -4.69 -15.05
C ARG A 35 8.34 -3.40 -15.89
N PRO A 36 9.53 -2.77 -16.01
CA PRO A 36 10.73 -3.06 -15.24
C PRO A 36 10.52 -2.69 -13.76
N ARG A 37 11.30 -3.33 -12.88
CA ARG A 37 11.26 -2.97 -11.46
C ARG A 37 11.65 -1.49 -11.35
N TRP A 38 10.85 -0.71 -10.61
CA TRP A 38 11.05 0.73 -10.47
C TRP A 38 11.94 1.09 -9.28
N ARG A 39 12.26 0.13 -8.42
CA ARG A 39 12.98 0.34 -7.15
C ARG A 39 14.35 0.99 -7.39
N GLU A 40 15.02 0.63 -8.47
CA GLU A 40 16.33 1.15 -8.88
C GLU A 40 16.28 2.65 -9.26
N ARG A 41 15.09 3.21 -9.48
CA ARG A 41 14.89 4.62 -9.81
C ARG A 41 14.66 5.50 -8.57
N LEU A 42 14.43 4.92 -7.39
CA LEU A 42 14.19 5.66 -6.15
C LEU A 42 15.33 6.63 -5.77
N PRO A 43 16.62 6.27 -5.95
CA PRO A 43 17.73 7.20 -5.69
C PRO A 43 17.72 8.45 -6.58
N GLY A 44 16.99 8.44 -7.69
CA GLY A 44 16.85 9.58 -8.61
C GLY A 44 15.78 10.59 -8.21
N LEU A 45 15.01 10.36 -7.14
CA LEU A 45 14.03 11.32 -6.64
C LEU A 45 14.74 12.46 -5.92
N ALA A 46 14.62 13.68 -6.45
CA ALA A 46 15.27 14.89 -5.93
C ALA A 46 14.32 15.82 -5.13
N LEU A 47 13.14 15.32 -4.77
CA LEU A 47 12.12 16.07 -4.02
C LEU A 47 12.05 15.53 -2.59
N PRO A 48 11.71 16.38 -1.59
CA PRO A 48 11.41 15.89 -0.25
C PRO A 48 10.28 14.85 -0.30
N ALA A 49 10.46 13.75 0.41
CA ALA A 49 9.55 12.62 0.35
C ALA A 49 9.16 12.15 1.76
N LEU A 50 7.86 11.92 1.95
CA LEU A 50 7.31 11.27 3.13
C LEU A 50 6.75 9.91 2.72
N VAL A 51 7.23 8.85 3.37
CA VAL A 51 6.63 7.52 3.31
C VAL A 51 5.69 7.39 4.49
N VAL A 52 4.40 7.18 4.24
CA VAL A 52 3.39 6.95 5.28
C VAL A 52 2.99 5.49 5.26
N HIS A 53 3.07 4.80 6.40
CA HIS A 53 2.82 3.37 6.48
C HIS A 53 2.02 2.98 7.73
N GLY A 54 1.01 2.12 7.58
CA GLY A 54 0.25 1.58 8.69
C GLY A 54 1.01 0.45 9.40
N ARG A 55 1.18 0.56 10.72
CA ARG A 55 1.89 -0.43 11.56
C ARG A 55 1.37 -1.85 11.39
N HIS A 56 0.07 -1.99 11.19
CA HIS A 56 -0.65 -3.26 11.22
C HIS A 56 -1.01 -3.80 9.84
N ASP A 57 -0.42 -3.28 8.76
CA ASP A 57 -0.72 -3.76 7.40
C ASP A 57 -0.24 -5.22 7.20
N PRO A 58 -1.16 -6.20 7.06
CA PRO A 58 -0.78 -7.59 6.85
C PRO A 58 -0.44 -7.88 5.38
N PHE A 59 -0.81 -6.98 4.46
CA PHE A 59 -0.67 -7.15 3.02
C PHE A 59 0.61 -6.51 2.48
N PHE A 60 0.95 -5.32 2.98
CA PHE A 60 2.24 -4.68 2.75
C PHE A 60 2.95 -4.47 4.10
N PRO A 61 3.81 -5.41 4.53
CA PRO A 61 4.48 -5.31 5.82
C PRO A 61 5.26 -4.01 5.99
N LEU A 62 5.38 -3.52 7.24
CA LEU A 62 6.09 -2.29 7.58
C LEU A 62 7.50 -2.18 6.95
N GLY A 63 8.21 -3.31 6.83
CA GLY A 63 9.53 -3.36 6.19
C GLY A 63 9.55 -2.84 4.74
N ASN A 64 8.41 -2.84 4.03
CA ASN A 64 8.29 -2.21 2.72
C ASN A 64 8.42 -0.69 2.81
N GLY A 65 7.74 -0.05 3.78
CA GLY A 65 7.83 1.38 4.03
C GLY A 65 9.23 1.79 4.51
N GLU A 66 9.84 1.00 5.40
CA GLU A 66 11.22 1.19 5.84
C GLU A 66 12.21 1.10 4.67
N ALA A 67 12.01 0.15 3.76
CA ALA A 67 12.85 0.02 2.58
C ALA A 67 12.69 1.20 1.61
N LEU A 68 11.47 1.70 1.41
CA LEU A 68 11.22 2.90 0.62
C LEU A 68 11.93 4.12 1.21
N ALA A 69 11.75 4.37 2.51
CA ALA A 69 12.34 5.54 3.17
C ALA A 69 13.88 5.50 3.17
N ARG A 70 14.49 4.31 3.21
CA ARG A 70 15.94 4.14 3.12
C ARG A 70 16.48 4.39 1.71
N GLU A 71 15.73 4.03 0.67
CA GLU A 71 16.20 4.07 -0.72
C GLU A 71 15.92 5.41 -1.43
N ILE A 72 14.99 6.20 -0.90
CA ILE A 72 14.69 7.55 -1.40
C ILE A 72 15.57 8.56 -0.64
N PRO A 73 16.40 9.36 -1.33
CA PRO A 73 17.25 10.35 -0.68
C PRO A 73 16.44 11.38 0.10
N GLY A 74 16.80 11.60 1.36
CA GLY A 74 16.12 12.57 2.23
C GLY A 74 14.70 12.18 2.65
N ALA A 75 14.23 10.98 2.34
CA ALA A 75 12.89 10.56 2.73
C ALA A 75 12.76 10.36 4.25
N ARG A 76 11.58 10.68 4.77
CA ARG A 76 11.18 10.41 6.14
C ARG A 76 10.09 9.34 6.16
N LEU A 77 10.07 8.51 7.21
CA LEU A 77 9.02 7.51 7.44
C LEU A 77 8.10 7.99 8.56
N LEU A 78 6.80 8.06 8.29
CA LEU A 78 5.73 8.21 9.27
C LEU A 78 5.02 6.87 9.43
N VAL A 79 5.11 6.27 10.61
CA VAL A 79 4.40 5.02 10.93
C VAL A 79 3.14 5.35 11.74
N LEU A 80 1.98 5.11 11.13
CA LEU A 80 0.69 5.26 11.81
C LEU A 80 0.44 4.02 12.67
N LYS A 81 0.49 4.20 13.99
CA LYS A 81 0.45 3.11 14.97
C LYS A 81 -0.81 2.26 14.88
N GLU A 82 -1.96 2.87 14.65
CA GLU A 82 -3.26 2.17 14.65
C GLU A 82 -3.73 1.80 13.23
N ALA A 83 -3.06 2.27 12.18
CA ALA A 83 -3.46 2.01 10.80
C ALA A 83 -2.96 0.65 10.29
N ALA A 84 -3.70 0.09 9.33
CA ALA A 84 -3.32 -1.10 8.57
C ALA A 84 -3.10 -0.72 7.09
N THR A 85 -3.65 -1.49 6.15
CA THR A 85 -3.52 -1.22 4.71
C THR A 85 -4.15 0.11 4.28
N THR A 86 -5.21 0.55 4.95
CA THR A 86 -5.87 1.83 4.69
C THR A 86 -5.43 2.87 5.71
N ILE A 87 -5.02 4.04 5.24
CA ILE A 87 -4.76 5.22 6.06
C ILE A 87 -6.12 5.86 6.40
N PRO A 88 -6.49 5.97 7.70
CA PRO A 88 -7.78 6.53 8.09
C PRO A 88 -7.83 8.05 7.88
N ASP A 89 -9.00 8.59 7.53
CA ASP A 89 -9.19 10.05 7.33
C ASP A 89 -8.78 10.88 8.56
N ALA A 90 -8.96 10.33 9.76
CA ALA A 90 -8.54 10.98 11.01
C ALA A 90 -7.02 11.21 11.12
N ALA A 91 -6.21 10.53 10.30
CA ALA A 91 -4.76 10.74 10.24
C ALA A 91 -4.35 11.88 9.29
N ALA A 92 -5.30 12.53 8.60
CA ALA A 92 -5.00 13.56 7.61
C ALA A 92 -4.16 14.72 8.19
N ASP A 93 -4.51 15.21 9.39
CA ASP A 93 -3.79 16.30 10.04
C ASP A 93 -2.36 15.91 10.44
N GLU A 94 -2.16 14.68 10.93
CA GLU A 94 -0.83 14.14 11.27
C GLU A 94 0.05 14.02 10.02
N VAL A 95 -0.51 13.49 8.93
CA VAL A 95 0.18 13.37 7.64
C VAL A 95 0.53 14.76 7.09
N ALA A 96 -0.42 15.70 7.09
CA ALA A 96 -0.20 17.06 6.62
C ALA A 96 0.89 17.78 7.42
N ALA A 97 0.88 17.64 8.74
CA ALA A 97 1.93 18.20 9.60
C ALA A 97 3.31 17.58 9.29
N ALA A 98 3.38 16.27 9.06
CA ALA A 98 4.62 15.60 8.68
C ALA A 98 5.13 16.05 7.29
N MET A 99 4.23 16.32 6.34
CA MET A 99 4.56 16.87 5.03
C MET A 99 5.13 18.29 5.12
N LEU A 100 4.54 19.16 5.95
CA LEU A 100 5.01 20.53 6.17
C LEU A 100 6.39 20.60 6.85
N ALA A 101 6.82 19.51 7.49
CA ALA A 101 8.10 19.42 8.18
C ALA A 101 9.21 18.79 7.34
N LEU A 102 8.95 18.42 6.08
CA LEU A 102 9.96 17.94 5.13
C LEU A 102 10.92 19.07 4.72
#